data_AF-A0A382F429-F1
#
_entry.id   AF-A0A382F429-F1
#
_cell.length_a   1.000
_cell.length_b   1.000
_cell.length_c   1.000
_cell.angle_alpha   90.00
_cell.angle_beta   90.00
_cell.angle_gamma   90.00
#
_symmetry.space_group_name_H-M   'P 1'
#
loop_
_entity.id
_entity.type
_entity.pdbx_description
1 polymer ?
#
loop_
_entity_poly.entity_id
_entity_poly.type
_entity_poly.pdbx_seq_one_letter_code
_entity_poly.pdbx_strand_id
1 'polypeptide(L)' 'FKDGKQVGKITDLAWSPRLEQNIGYVWVQAEHSSPGIELDIHSVDGKLKGMTSEIPFIDKKKKTPSGQLA' A
#
# COMPACT_ATOMS: atom_id res chain seq x y z
N PHE A 1 5.46 -10.42 2.27
CA PHE A 1 5.52 -11.77 2.87
C PHE A 1 4.25 -11.99 3.67
N LYS A 2 3.81 -13.24 3.79
CA LYS A 2 2.71 -13.67 4.64
C LYS A 2 3.14 -14.96 5.33
N ASP A 3 3.08 -15.00 6.66
CA ASP A 3 3.46 -16.16 7.47
C ASP A 3 4.86 -16.70 7.10
N GLY A 4 5.82 -15.78 6.91
CA GLY A 4 7.20 -16.08 6.54
C GLY A 4 7.44 -16.45 5.07
N LYS A 5 6.40 -16.55 4.23
CA LYS A 5 6.53 -16.87 2.80
C LYS A 5 6.47 -15.63 1.92
N GLN A 6 7.30 -15.59 0.87
CA GLN A 6 7.21 -14.53 -0.12
C GLN A 6 5.96 -14.73 -0.98
N VAL A 7 5.08 -13.73 -1.00
CA VAL A 7 3.78 -13.77 -1.71
C VAL A 7 3.67 -12.76 -2.84
N GLY A 8 4.75 -11.99 -3.09
CA GLY A 8 4.73 -10.88 -4.03
C GLY A 8 5.97 -10.00 -3.97
N LYS A 9 5.87 -8.82 -4.60
CA LYS A 9 6.91 -7.78 -4.62
C LYS A 9 6.29 -6.38 -4.63
N ILE A 10 7.04 -5.40 -4.12
CA ILE A 10 6.72 -3.97 -4.26
C ILE A 10 7.09 -3.54 -5.67
N THR A 11 6.22 -2.73 -6.30
CA THR A 11 6.46 -2.14 -7.62
C THR A 11 6.74 -0.65 -7.55
N ASP A 12 6.12 0.03 -6.59
CA ASP A 12 6.30 1.46 -6.35
C ASP A 12 6.09 1.77 -4.87
N LEU A 13 6.79 2.77 -4.34
CA LEU A 13 6.74 3.16 -2.93
C LEU A 13 7.07 4.65 -2.80
N ALA A 14 6.23 5.37 -2.08
CA ALA A 14 6.43 6.77 -1.77
C ALA A 14 5.96 7.11 -0.35
N TRP A 15 6.59 8.10 0.26
CA TRP A 15 6.04 8.75 1.45
C TRP A 15 4.85 9.62 1.04
N SER A 16 3.71 9.50 1.73
CA SER A 16 2.57 10.40 1.56
C SER A 16 2.54 11.45 2.66
N PRO A 17 2.81 12.73 2.37
CA PRO A 17 2.68 13.80 3.37
C PRO A 17 1.24 13.94 3.88
N ARG A 18 0.24 13.67 3.02
CA ARG A 18 -1.18 13.76 3.39
C ARG A 18 -1.62 12.68 4.38
N LEU A 19 -1.07 11.47 4.25
CA LEU A 19 -1.40 10.34 5.12
C LEU A 19 -0.37 10.11 6.25
N GLU A 20 0.72 10.88 6.25
CA GLU A 20 1.87 10.76 7.15
C GLU A 20 2.37 9.32 7.28
N GLN A 21 2.42 8.61 6.16
CA GLN A 21 2.89 7.22 6.10
C GLN A 21 3.40 6.84 4.71
N ASN A 22 4.20 5.77 4.64
CA ASN A 22 4.57 5.16 3.38
C ASN A 22 3.36 4.50 2.72
N ILE A 23 3.20 4.72 1.42
CA ILE A 23 2.22 4.05 0.56
C ILE A 23 2.95 3.43 -0.62
N GLY A 24 2.43 2.34 -1.16
CA GLY A 24 3.06 1.68 -2.30
C GLY A 24 2.11 0.75 -3.04
N TYR A 25 2.51 0.42 -4.26
CA TYR A 25 1.87 -0.60 -5.06
C TYR A 25 2.65 -1.90 -4.97
N VAL A 26 1.91 -3.01 -4.96
CA VAL A 26 2.46 -4.36 -4.87
C VAL A 26 1.81 -5.26 -5.90
N TRP A 27 2.57 -6.21 -6.42
CA TRP A 27 2.02 -7.40 -7.05
C TRP A 27 2.07 -8.52 -6.04
N VAL A 28 0.93 -9.12 -5.74
CA VAL A 28 0.77 -10.24 -4.81
C VAL A 28 -0.12 -11.30 -5.43
N GLN A 29 -0.05 -12.52 -4.91
CA GLN A 29 -1.01 -13.57 -5.24
C GLN A 29 -2.44 -13.13 -4.90
N ALA A 30 -3.43 -13.59 -5.67
CA ALA A 30 -4.81 -13.10 -5.60
C ALA A 30 -5.45 -13.31 -4.22
N GLU A 31 -5.09 -14.38 -3.52
CA GLU A 31 -5.62 -14.69 -2.18
C GLU A 31 -5.19 -13.65 -1.13
N HIS A 32 -4.13 -12.87 -1.42
CA HIS A 32 -3.58 -11.84 -0.56
C HIS A 32 -3.87 -10.41 -1.06
N SER A 33 -4.68 -10.24 -2.13
CA SER A 33 -4.96 -8.92 -2.72
C SER A 33 -6.19 -8.22 -2.15
N SER A 34 -7.04 -8.94 -1.41
CA SER A 34 -8.21 -8.34 -0.75
C SER A 34 -7.78 -7.24 0.24
N PRO A 35 -8.54 -6.14 0.41
CA PRO A 35 -8.25 -5.13 1.41
C PRO A 35 -8.23 -5.69 2.85
N GLY A 36 -7.42 -5.09 3.72
CA GLY A 36 -7.32 -5.46 5.13
C GLY A 36 -6.36 -6.62 5.42
N ILE A 37 -5.59 -7.07 4.44
CA ILE A 37 -4.60 -8.14 4.61
C ILE A 37 -3.27 -7.52 5.05
N GLU A 38 -2.82 -7.91 6.25
CA GLU A 38 -1.48 -7.56 6.74
C GLU A 38 -0.40 -8.38 5.99
N LEU A 39 0.66 -7.70 5.56
CA LEU A 39 1.83 -8.23 4.87
C LEU A 39 3.11 -7.74 5.56
N ASP A 40 4.06 -8.65 5.74
CA ASP A 40 5.41 -8.30 6.15
C ASP A 40 6.21 -7.81 4.93
N ILE A 41 6.78 -6.62 5.01
CA ILE A 41 7.59 -6.00 3.98
C ILE A 41 9.05 -6.12 4.41
N HIS A 42 9.89 -6.69 3.54
CA HIS A 42 11.33 -6.70 3.75
C HIS A 42 11.95 -5.61 2.88
N SER A 43 12.50 -4.58 3.52
CA SER A 43 13.25 -3.50 2.89
C SER A 43 14.73 -3.60 3.25
N VAL A 44 15.57 -2.82 2.58
CA VAL A 44 17.01 -2.73 2.91
C VAL A 44 17.24 -2.22 4.34
N ASP A 45 16.33 -1.40 4.86
CA ASP A 45 16.42 -0.78 6.19
C ASP A 45 15.76 -1.64 7.28
N GLY A 46 15.23 -2.81 6.91
CA GLY A 46 14.63 -3.76 7.84
C GLY A 46 13.21 -4.16 7.47
N LYS A 47 12.55 -4.82 8.43
CA LYS A 47 11.20 -5.35 8.29
C LYS A 47 10.18 -4.30 8.68
N LEU A 48 9.19 -4.11 7.82
CA LEU A 48 8.05 -3.23 8.01
C LEU A 48 6.77 -4.05 7.93
N LYS A 49 5.68 -3.53 8.49
CA LYS A 49 4.34 -4.08 8.27
C LYS A 49 3.56 -3.15 7.35
N GLY A 50 2.84 -3.73 6.40
CA GLY A 50 1.91 -3.02 5.53
C GLY A 50 0.55 -3.71 5.53
N MET A 51 -0.48 -2.99 5.13
CA MET A 51 -1.84 -3.50 5.00
C MET A 51 -2.37 -3.16 3.62
N THR A 52 -2.97 -4.14 2.93
CA THR A 52 -3.65 -3.89 1.67
C THR A 52 -4.86 -2.98 1.91
N SER A 53 -5.12 -2.08 0.97
CA SER A 53 -6.19 -1.08 1.08
C SER A 53 -7.07 -1.07 -0.16
N GLU A 54 -8.29 -0.57 0.00
CA GLU A 54 -9.19 -0.28 -1.11
C GLU A 54 -8.71 0.96 -1.87
N ILE A 55 -8.94 0.97 -3.18
CA ILE A 55 -8.76 2.16 -4.01
C ILE A 55 -10.12 2.85 -4.17
N PRO A 56 -10.23 4.18 -3.97
CA PRO A 56 -9.15 5.10 -3.60
C PRO A 56 -8.83 5.08 -2.10
N PHE A 57 -7.55 5.03 -1.75
CA PHE A 57 -7.09 4.91 -0.36
C PHE A 57 -6.97 6.27 0.38
N ILE A 58 -7.06 7.40 -0.34
CA ILE A 58 -6.97 8.75 0.25
C ILE A 58 -8.35 9.34 0.56
N ASP A 59 -9.27 9.25 -0.40
CA ASP A 59 -10.61 9.82 -0.27
C ASP A 59 -11.64 8.90 -0.92
N LYS A 60 -12.06 7.90 -0.13
CA LYS A 60 -13.05 6.90 -0.55
C LYS A 60 -14.35 7.52 -1.08
N LYS A 61 -14.75 8.68 -0.53
CA LYS A 61 -15.98 9.37 -0.92
C LYS A 61 -15.78 10.38 -2.05
N LYS A 62 -14.55 10.54 -2.55
CA LYS A 62 -14.16 11.53 -3.59
C LYS A 62 -14.73 12.94 -3.31
N LYS A 63 -14.71 13.37 -2.04
CA LYS A 63 -15.22 14.69 -1.64
C LYS A 63 -14.22 15.81 -1.92
N THR A 64 -12.94 15.49 -1.90
CA THR A 64 -11.84 16.38 -2.25
C THR A 64 -11.80 16.48 -3.77
N PRO A 65 -12.02 17.66 -4.37
CA PRO A 65 -11.82 17.84 -5.80
C PRO A 65 -10.39 17.49 -6.18
N SER A 66 -10.18 16.91 -7.37
CA SER A 66 -8.86 16.89 -7.97
C SER A 66 -8.42 18.34 -8.14
N GLY A 67 -7.27 18.72 -7.55
CA GLY A 67 -6.76 20.07 -7.63
C GLY A 67 -6.74 20.56 -9.09
N GLN A 68 -7.02 21.84 -9.30
CA GLN A 68 -6.97 22.44 -10.62
C GLN A 68 -5.51 22.40 -11.11
N LEU A 69 -5.29 21.84 -12.30
CA LEU A 69 -3.99 21.93 -12.95
C LEU A 69 -3.75 23.40 -13.30
N ALA A 70 -2.66 23.97 -12.78
CA ALA A 70 -2.19 25.29 -13.16
C ALA A 70 -1.63 25.28 -14.59
#